data_AF-A0A2H3SYV0-F1
#
_entry.id   AF-A0A2H3SYV0-F1
#
_cell.length_a   1.000
_cell.length_b   1.000
_cell.length_c   1.000
_cell.angle_alpha   90.00
_cell.angle_beta   90.00
_cell.angle_gamma   90.00
#
_symmetry.space_group_name_H-M   'P 1'
#
loop_
_entity.id
_entity.type
_entity.pdbx_description
1 polymer ?
#
loop_
_entity_poly.entity_id
_entity_poly.type
_entity_poly.pdbx_seq_one_letter_code
_entity_poly.pdbx_strand_id
1 'polypeptide(L)'
;MLELVRPHASLEPSIDQILLKTRLWLLLVGLRKSLAITTDALEQMKQHLEVTDQDFETARAEELIRRHDVMAHVHAFGAVAPAAAITLIR
;
A
#
# COMPACT_ATOMS: atom_id res chain seq x y z
N MET A 1 -20.59 -4.57 -32.53
CA MET A 1 -20.97 -4.16 -31.16
C MET A 1 -20.62 -5.30 -30.20
N LEU A 2 -19.33 -5.61 -30.10
CA LEU A 2 -18.75 -6.56 -29.15
C LEU A 2 -17.59 -5.79 -28.55
N GLU A 3 -17.87 -5.02 -27.49
CA GLU A 3 -16.81 -4.47 -26.66
C GLU A 3 -16.12 -5.67 -26.01
N LEU A 4 -14.93 -5.99 -26.51
CA LEU A 4 -14.01 -6.90 -25.87
C LEU A 4 -13.90 -6.47 -24.41
N VAL A 5 -14.46 -7.28 -23.51
CA VAL A 5 -13.98 -7.41 -22.13
C VAL A 5 -12.50 -7.71 -22.28
N ARG A 6 -11.66 -6.68 -22.13
CA ARG A 6 -10.21 -6.88 -22.10
C ARG A 6 -9.96 -7.83 -20.93
N PRO A 7 -9.37 -9.01 -21.16
CA PRO A 7 -8.93 -9.85 -20.06
C PRO A 7 -7.95 -9.01 -19.23
N HIS A 8 -8.06 -9.07 -17.90
CA HIS A 8 -7.19 -8.40 -16.94
C HIS A 8 -5.74 -8.45 -17.45
N ALA A 9 -5.32 -7.36 -18.08
CA ALA A 9 -3.96 -7.20 -18.53
C ALA A 9 -3.11 -7.25 -17.27
N SER A 10 -2.01 -8.00 -17.31
CA SER A 10 -0.96 -8.02 -16.30
C SER A 10 -0.74 -6.59 -15.78
N LEU A 11 -1.33 -6.28 -14.63
CA LEU A 11 -1.30 -4.95 -14.06
C LEU A 11 0.08 -4.84 -13.40
N GLU A 12 1.09 -4.43 -14.17
CA GLU A 12 2.20 -3.69 -13.55
C GLU A 12 1.53 -2.61 -12.69
N PRO A 13 1.73 -2.61 -11.36
CA PRO A 13 1.03 -1.65 -10.54
C PRO A 13 1.35 -0.24 -11.07
N SER A 14 0.38 0.67 -11.14
CA SER A 14 0.70 2.05 -11.48
C SER A 14 0.98 2.80 -10.18
N ILE A 15 1.90 3.78 -10.23
CA ILE A 15 2.19 4.67 -9.09
C ILE A 15 0.88 5.25 -8.52
N ASP A 16 -0.08 5.59 -9.40
CA ASP A 16 -1.40 6.08 -9.00
C ASP A 16 -2.23 5.08 -8.18
N GLN A 17 -2.20 3.79 -8.52
CA GLN A 17 -2.92 2.75 -7.76
C GLN A 17 -2.34 2.57 -6.36
N ILE A 18 -1.01 2.62 -6.26
CA ILE A 18 -0.27 2.57 -5.02
C ILE A 18 -0.60 3.81 -4.15
N LEU A 19 -0.54 5.01 -4.72
CA LEU A 19 -0.88 6.26 -4.03
C LEU A 19 -2.34 6.26 -3.52
N LEU A 20 -3.27 5.76 -4.32
CA LEU A 20 -4.68 5.65 -3.92
C LEU A 20 -4.85 4.73 -2.71
N LYS A 21 -4.15 3.58 -2.68
CA LYS A 21 -4.16 2.63 -1.57
C LYS A 21 -3.59 3.27 -0.29
N THR A 22 -2.44 3.94 -0.37
CA THR A 22 -1.80 4.62 0.77
C THR A 22 -2.71 5.71 1.38
N ARG A 23 -3.32 6.54 0.52
CA ARG A 23 -4.22 7.61 0.98
C ARG A 23 -5.49 7.08 1.63
N LEU A 24 -6.13 6.07 1.03
CA LEU A 24 -7.33 5.44 1.60
C LEU A 24 -7.03 4.84 2.97
N TRP A 25 -5.84 4.24 3.13
CA TRP A 25 -5.44 3.64 4.39
C TRP A 25 -5.19 4.68 5.49
N LEU A 26 -4.52 5.79 5.17
CA LEU A 26 -4.36 6.91 6.11
C LEU A 26 -5.72 7.47 6.57
N LEU A 27 -6.69 7.57 5.66
CA LEU A 27 -8.07 7.98 5.96
C LEU A 27 -8.76 7.00 6.92
N LEU A 28 -8.68 5.70 6.65
CA LEU A 28 -9.26 4.66 7.51
C LEU A 28 -8.67 4.68 8.92
N VAL A 29 -7.35 4.87 9.02
CA VAL A 29 -6.65 5.05 10.30
C VAL A 29 -7.12 6.30 11.03
N GLY A 30 -7.20 7.44 10.33
CA GLY A 30 -7.64 8.71 10.92
C GLY A 30 -9.08 8.69 11.44
N LEU A 31 -9.95 7.88 10.84
CA LEU A 31 -11.34 7.71 11.27
C LEU A 31 -11.50 6.77 12.47
N ARG A 32 -10.52 5.91 12.76
CA ARG A 32 -10.64 4.84 13.76
C ARG A 32 -10.02 5.28 15.10
N LYS A 33 -10.79 6.06 15.87
CA LYS A 33 -10.44 6.56 17.23
C LYS A 33 -10.05 5.48 18.24
N SER A 34 -10.37 4.21 17.99
CA SER A 34 -10.13 3.06 18.89
C SER A 34 -8.95 2.18 18.49
N LEU A 35 -8.30 2.44 17.34
CA LEU A 35 -7.06 1.75 17.03
C LEU A 35 -5.93 2.44 17.81
N ALA A 36 -5.21 1.66 18.62
CA ALA A 36 -4.01 2.11 19.33
C ALA A 36 -2.84 2.31 18.35
N ILE A 37 -3.03 3.19 17.38
CA ILE A 37 -1.99 3.61 16.44
C ILE A 37 -1.17 4.68 17.14
N THR A 38 0.13 4.45 17.22
CA THR A 38 1.06 5.40 17.82
C THR A 38 1.18 6.64 16.94
N THR A 39 1.45 7.79 17.56
CA THR A 39 1.73 9.03 16.82
C THR A 39 2.87 8.84 15.82
N ASP A 40 3.90 8.07 16.21
CA ASP A 40 5.04 7.73 15.37
C ASP A 40 4.64 6.98 14.09
N ALA A 41 3.69 6.04 14.19
CA ALA A 41 3.15 5.34 13.02
C ALA A 41 2.45 6.32 12.07
N LEU A 42 1.63 7.23 12.61
CA LEU A 42 0.95 8.25 11.82
C LEU A 42 1.92 9.22 11.13
N GLU A 43 2.98 9.64 11.80
CA GLU A 43 3.98 10.53 11.22
C GLU A 43 4.78 9.84 10.11
N GLN A 44 5.23 8.61 10.33
CA GLN A 44 5.93 7.84 9.29
C GLN A 44 5.06 7.62 8.05
N MET A 45 3.77 7.34 8.23
CA MET A 45 2.83 7.20 7.12
C MET A 45 2.63 8.50 6.34
N LYS A 46 2.58 9.64 7.04
CA LYS A 46 2.45 10.96 6.39
C LYS A 46 3.69 11.34 5.60
N GLN A 47 4.87 10.96 6.08
CA GLN A 47 6.15 11.22 5.39
C GLN A 47 6.29 10.41 4.10
N HIS A 48 5.65 9.25 4.00
CA HIS A 48 5.68 8.37 2.82
C HIS A 48 4.36 8.40 2.03
N LEU A 49 3.74 9.59 1.96
CA LEU A 49 2.55 9.84 1.13
C LEU A 49 2.86 9.95 -0.36
N GLU A 50 4.14 10.13 -0.70
CA GLU A 50 4.66 10.07 -2.06
C GLU A 50 5.32 8.71 -2.26
N VAL A 51 5.17 8.18 -3.47
CA VAL A 51 5.65 6.84 -3.84
C VAL A 51 6.76 7.01 -4.84
N THR A 52 7.88 6.39 -4.54
CA THR A 52 9.07 6.40 -5.39
C THR A 52 9.12 5.15 -6.27
N ASP A 53 9.95 5.19 -7.31
CA ASP A 53 10.21 4.01 -8.15
C ASP A 53 10.81 2.84 -7.32
N GLN A 54 11.47 3.14 -6.20
CA GLN A 54 12.03 2.11 -5.32
C GLN A 54 10.93 1.38 -4.52
N ASP A 55 9.88 2.10 -4.12
CA ASP A 55 8.70 1.50 -3.47
C ASP A 55 7.95 0.58 -4.43
N PHE A 56 7.99 0.94 -5.71
CA PHE A 56 7.41 0.13 -6.79
C PHE A 56 8.11 -1.22 -6.95
N GLU A 57 9.44 -1.20 -7.07
CA GLU A 57 10.23 -2.43 -7.17
C GLU A 57 10.08 -3.33 -5.94
N THR A 58 9.97 -2.71 -4.76
CA THR A 58 9.74 -3.44 -3.50
C THR A 58 8.37 -4.12 -3.50
N ALA A 59 7.31 -3.42 -3.92
CA ALA A 59 5.97 -3.98 -4.02
C ALA A 59 5.91 -5.12 -5.06
N ARG A 60 6.58 -4.98 -6.20
CA ARG A 60 6.69 -6.02 -7.23
C ARG A 60 7.38 -7.28 -6.70
N ALA A 61 8.48 -7.13 -5.96
CA ALA A 61 9.17 -8.24 -5.34
C ALA A 61 8.28 -8.96 -4.30
N GLU A 62 7.56 -8.21 -3.47
CA GLU A 62 6.62 -8.74 -2.48
C GLU A 62 5.42 -9.44 -3.13
N GLU A 63 4.95 -8.98 -4.30
CA GLU A 63 3.84 -9.58 -5.03
C GLU A 63 4.19 -10.95 -5.59
N LEU A 64 5.43 -11.16 -6.04
CA LEU A 64 5.91 -12.48 -6.46
C LEU A 64 5.90 -13.50 -5.30
N ILE A 65 6.16 -13.04 -4.08
CA ILE A 65 6.21 -13.86 -2.88
C ILE A 65 4.80 -14.15 -2.37
N ARG A 66 3.98 -13.11 -2.19
CA ARG A 66 2.66 -13.22 -1.53
C ARG A 66 1.53 -13.55 -2.47
N ARG A 67 1.73 -13.36 -3.78
CA ARG A 67 0.72 -13.57 -4.82
C ARG A 67 -0.59 -12.81 -4.55
N HIS A 68 -0.47 -11.67 -3.87
CA HIS A 68 -1.59 -10.81 -3.52
C HIS A 68 -1.09 -9.36 -3.51
N ASP A 69 -1.52 -8.59 -4.51
CA ASP A 69 -1.14 -7.20 -4.77
C ASP A 69 -1.33 -6.28 -3.55
N VAL A 70 -2.46 -6.40 -2.85
CA VAL A 70 -2.75 -5.60 -1.65
C VAL A 70 -1.79 -5.94 -0.52
N MET A 71 -1.57 -7.22 -0.23
CA MET A 71 -0.65 -7.62 0.84
C MET A 71 0.80 -7.31 0.51
N ALA A 72 1.19 -7.44 -0.75
CA ALA A 72 2.51 -7.02 -1.21
C ALA A 72 2.74 -5.53 -0.96
N HIS A 73 1.73 -4.71 -1.26
CA HIS A 73 1.80 -3.27 -1.04
C HIS A 73 1.83 -2.90 0.45
N VAL A 74 1.04 -3.58 1.28
CA VAL A 74 1.07 -3.42 2.73
C VAL A 74 2.45 -3.74 3.32
N HIS A 75 3.10 -4.80 2.83
CA HIS A 75 4.43 -5.17 3.27
C HIS A 75 5.52 -4.20 2.77
N ALA A 76 5.45 -3.78 1.51
CA ALA A 76 6.36 -2.78 0.96
C ALA A 76 6.25 -1.45 1.72
N PHE A 77 5.02 -1.00 2.00
CA PHE A 77 4.79 0.19 2.81
C PHE A 77 5.25 0.02 4.28
N GLY A 78 5.10 -1.18 4.84
CA GLY A 78 5.62 -1.51 6.16
C GLY A 78 7.15 -1.46 6.26
N ALA A 79 7.87 -1.65 5.15
CA ALA A 79 9.33 -1.53 5.12
C ALA A 79 9.81 -0.08 5.28
N VAL A 80 9.07 0.89 4.72
CA VAL A 80 9.39 2.33 4.82
C VAL A 80 8.74 3.02 6.03
N ALA A 81 7.62 2.49 6.52
CA ALA A 81 6.93 2.92 7.73
C ALA A 81 6.85 1.78 8.77
N PRO A 82 7.98 1.38 9.39
CA PRO A 82 8.03 0.23 10.30
C PRO A 82 7.14 0.38 11.55
N ALA A 83 6.91 1.61 12.02
CA ALA A 83 5.98 1.85 13.13
C ALA A 83 4.51 1.60 12.72
N ALA A 84 4.18 1.76 11.44
CA ALA A 84 2.87 1.40 10.90
C ALA A 84 2.74 -0.10 10.59
N ALA A 85 3.84 -0.76 10.23
CA ALA A 85 3.89 -2.19 9.90
C ALA A 85 3.27 -3.08 10.99
N ILE A 86 3.53 -2.77 12.26
CA ILE A 86 3.02 -3.55 13.41
C ILE A 86 1.49 -3.52 13.53
N THR A 87 0.86 -2.45 13.03
CA THR A 87 -0.60 -2.31 12.97
C THR A 87 -1.17 -2.95 11.70
N LEU A 88 -0.38 -2.97 10.63
CA LEU A 88 -0.76 -3.35 9.28
C LEU A 88 -0.70 -4.86 8.99
N ILE A 89 0.23 -5.58 9.63
CA ILE A 89 0.69 -6.92 9.19
C ILE A 89 0.41 -8.03 10.24
N ARG A 90 -0.33 -7.72 11.30
CA ARG A 90 -0.55 -8.67 12.40
C ARG A 90 -1.51 -9.82 12.05
#